data_AF-A0A350IYS6-F1
#
_entry.id   AF-A0A350IYS6-F1
#
_cell.length_a   1.000
_cell.length_b   1.000
_cell.length_c   1.000
_cell.angle_alpha   90.00
_cell.angle_beta   90.00
_cell.angle_gamma   90.00
#
_symmetry.space_group_name_H-M   'P 1'
#
loop_
_entity.id
_entity.type
_entity.pdbx_description
1 polymer ?
#
loop_
_entity_poly.entity_id
_entity_poly.type
_entity_poly.pdbx_seq_one_letter_code
_entity_poly.pdbx_strand_id
1 'polypeptide(L)'
;MSENRNGDFEKKVNDMVDDLMKKVNDVAKEVVTRFDSEKEKAQIRSEIGHNSRDLTKAYEKLGRAYYESVSKGEPMEDMKDTMEMIRSKELLVKLLNEKLDNLDR
;
A
#
# COMPACT_ATOMS: atom_id res chain seq x y z
N MET A 1 -29.24 5.79 10.09
CA MET A 1 -28.67 6.84 9.23
C MET A 1 -27.28 6.42 8.83
N SER A 2 -27.09 6.08 7.55
CA SER A 2 -25.87 5.49 6.98
C SER A 2 -25.41 6.35 5.82
N GLU A 3 -24.84 7.51 6.11
CA GLU A 3 -24.28 8.42 5.11
C GLU A 3 -22.88 8.86 5.59
N ASN A 4 -21.94 9.00 4.65
CA ASN A 4 -20.59 9.58 4.81
C ASN A 4 -19.38 8.73 5.24
N ARG A 5 -19.38 7.39 5.17
CA ARG A 5 -18.12 6.63 5.39
C ARG A 5 -17.25 6.44 4.14
N ASN A 6 -17.83 6.44 2.94
CA ASN A 6 -17.09 6.18 1.70
C ASN A 6 -16.35 7.43 1.18
N GLY A 7 -16.96 8.62 1.29
CA GLY A 7 -16.35 9.87 0.83
C GLY A 7 -15.14 10.31 1.65
N ASP A 8 -15.17 10.09 2.98
CA ASP A 8 -14.02 10.36 3.85
C ASP A 8 -12.84 9.42 3.58
N PHE A 9 -13.12 8.20 3.12
CA PHE A 9 -12.10 7.19 2.81
C PHE A 9 -11.44 7.44 1.46
N GLU A 10 -12.21 7.69 0.41
CA GLU A 10 -11.67 8.10 -0.90
C GLU A 10 -10.85 9.37 -0.77
N LYS A 11 -11.29 10.31 0.08
CA LYS A 11 -10.54 11.54 0.35
C LYS A 11 -9.22 11.25 1.06
N LYS A 12 -9.20 10.41 2.11
CA LYS A 12 -7.94 10.02 2.77
C LYS A 12 -6.97 9.26 1.86
N VAL A 13 -7.51 8.40 1.00
CA VAL A 13 -6.71 7.68 0.00
C VAL A 13 -6.14 8.66 -1.02
N ASN A 14 -6.96 9.56 -1.56
CA ASN A 14 -6.51 10.58 -2.49
C ASN A 14 -5.50 11.52 -1.82
N ASP A 15 -5.71 11.92 -0.57
CA ASP A 15 -4.78 12.76 0.19
C ASP A 15 -3.44 12.03 0.43
N MET A 16 -3.47 10.73 0.74
CA MET A 16 -2.26 9.93 0.94
C MET A 16 -1.51 9.68 -0.38
N VAL A 17 -2.24 9.44 -1.47
CA VAL A 17 -1.68 9.32 -2.82
C VAL A 17 -1.13 10.65 -3.30
N ASP A 18 -1.81 11.76 -3.04
CA ASP A 18 -1.37 13.11 -3.38
C ASP A 18 -0.14 13.52 -2.56
N ASP A 19 -0.07 13.17 -1.28
CA ASP A 19 1.12 13.39 -0.45
C ASP A 19 2.29 12.53 -0.89
N LEU A 20 2.04 11.29 -1.33
CA LEU A 20 3.06 10.42 -1.91
C LEU A 20 3.54 10.99 -3.25
N MET A 21 2.62 11.37 -4.14
CA MET A 21 2.90 11.98 -5.44
C MET A 21 3.60 13.33 -5.30
N LYS A 22 3.27 14.14 -4.28
CA LYS A 22 3.96 15.39 -3.95
C LYS A 22 5.38 15.12 -3.48
N LYS A 23 5.58 14.17 -2.56
CA LYS A 23 6.94 13.78 -2.12
C LYS A 23 7.78 13.24 -3.28
N VAL A 24 7.17 12.48 -4.18
CA VAL A 24 7.81 11.99 -5.40
C VAL A 24 8.09 13.15 -6.38
N ASN A 25 7.18 14.11 -6.54
CA ASN A 25 7.38 15.28 -7.40
C ASN A 25 8.42 16.26 -6.87
N ASP A 26 8.51 16.43 -5.55
CA ASP A 26 9.52 17.29 -4.92
C ASP A 26 10.91 16.65 -5.04
N VAL A 27 11.01 15.33 -4.98
CA VAL A 27 12.24 14.58 -5.32
C VAL A 27 12.53 14.65 -6.83
N ALA A 28 11.51 14.61 -7.68
CA ALA A 28 11.66 14.67 -9.14
C ALA A 28 12.10 16.05 -9.66
N LYS A 29 11.80 17.14 -8.95
CA LYS A 29 12.30 18.48 -9.31
C LYS A 29 13.81 18.64 -9.13
N GLU A 30 14.46 17.81 -8.31
CA GLU A 30 15.89 17.90 -8.06
C GLU A 30 16.73 16.95 -8.94
N VAL A 31 16.10 16.03 -9.69
CA VAL A 31 16.80 15.07 -10.55
C VAL A 31 16.17 15.04 -11.93
N VAL A 32 16.50 16.03 -12.76
CA VAL A 32 16.16 16.04 -14.18
C VAL A 32 17.45 15.91 -14.98
N THR A 33 17.87 14.70 -15.34
CA THR A 33 18.70 14.46 -16.54
C THR A 33 18.75 12.98 -16.93
N ARG A 34 17.69 12.46 -17.57
CA ARG A 34 17.63 11.27 -18.47
C ARG A 34 18.30 9.93 -18.05
N PHE A 35 18.95 9.83 -16.90
CA PHE A 35 19.47 8.61 -16.27
C PHE A 35 18.43 7.99 -15.29
N ASP A 36 17.27 8.65 -15.14
CA ASP A 36 16.36 8.42 -14.01
C ASP A 36 15.27 7.38 -14.23
N SER A 37 14.90 7.02 -15.46
CA SER A 37 13.76 6.10 -15.64
C SER A 37 14.06 4.70 -15.13
N GLU A 38 15.23 4.12 -15.42
CA GLU A 38 15.59 2.78 -14.93
C GLU A 38 15.84 2.76 -13.42
N LYS A 39 16.39 3.85 -12.85
CA LYS A 39 16.57 3.99 -11.41
C LYS A 39 15.23 4.16 -10.69
N GLU A 40 14.33 4.95 -11.25
CA GLU A 40 12.96 5.13 -10.78
C GLU A 40 12.17 3.83 -10.86
N LYS A 41 12.26 3.10 -11.99
CA LYS A 41 11.67 1.76 -12.13
C LYS A 41 12.23 0.78 -11.10
N ALA A 42 13.54 0.78 -10.87
CA ALA A 42 14.17 -0.06 -9.87
C ALA A 42 13.69 0.27 -8.45
N GLN A 43 13.52 1.56 -8.14
CA GLN A 43 12.98 2.01 -6.86
C GLN A 43 11.51 1.61 -6.68
N ILE A 44 10.67 1.80 -7.70
CA ILE A 44 9.26 1.36 -7.69
C ILE A 44 9.17 -0.16 -7.50
N ARG A 45 9.99 -0.95 -8.22
CA ARG A 45 10.05 -2.41 -8.05
C ARG A 45 10.49 -2.81 -6.64
N SER A 46 11.45 -2.08 -6.05
CA SER A 46 11.87 -2.30 -4.67
C SER A 46 10.72 -2.03 -3.69
N GLU A 47 10.01 -0.90 -3.86
CA GLU A 47 8.86 -0.54 -3.03
C GLU A 47 7.70 -1.53 -3.17
N ILE A 48 7.41 -2.02 -4.38
CA ILE A 48 6.47 -3.12 -4.61
C ILE A 48 6.90 -4.34 -3.79
N GLY A 49 8.17 -4.76 -3.92
CA GLY A 49 8.71 -5.91 -3.19
C GLY A 49 8.60 -5.76 -1.67
N HIS A 50 8.89 -4.58 -1.12
CA HIS A 50 8.73 -4.29 0.30
C HIS A 50 7.27 -4.38 0.75
N ASN A 51 6.36 -3.74 0.03
CA ASN A 51 4.94 -3.74 0.38
C ASN A 51 4.29 -5.13 0.19
N SER A 52 4.69 -5.91 -0.81
CA SER A 52 4.25 -7.29 -0.98
C SER A 52 4.72 -8.20 0.16
N ARG A 53 5.92 -7.99 0.70
CA ARG A 53 6.40 -8.71 1.89
C ARG A 53 5.59 -8.35 3.13
N ASP A 54 5.32 -7.06 3.34
CA ASP A 54 4.46 -6.60 4.44
C ASP A 54 3.04 -7.17 4.33
N LEU A 55 2.49 -7.20 3.11
CA LEU A 55 1.19 -7.79 2.82
C LEU A 55 1.17 -9.28 3.15
N THR A 56 2.22 -10.02 2.77
CA THR A 56 2.36 -11.45 3.09
C THR A 56 2.34 -11.67 4.61
N LYS A 57 3.09 -10.87 5.37
CA LYS A 57 3.10 -10.93 6.84
C LYS A 57 1.74 -10.58 7.44
N ALA A 58 1.04 -9.61 6.87
CA ALA A 58 -0.29 -9.21 7.32
C ALA A 58 -1.31 -10.34 7.16
N TYR A 59 -1.32 -10.99 6.00
CA TYR A 59 -2.18 -12.16 5.76
C TYR A 59 -1.80 -13.34 6.64
N GLU A 60 -0.51 -13.57 6.87
CA GLU A 60 -0.05 -14.61 7.79
C GLU A 60 -0.54 -14.33 9.23
N LYS A 61 -0.41 -13.09 9.72
CA LYS A 61 -0.93 -12.67 11.03
C LYS A 61 -2.44 -12.92 11.12
N LEU A 62 -3.19 -12.52 10.09
CA LEU A 62 -4.63 -12.70 10.04
C LEU A 62 -5.02 -14.20 10.06
N GLY A 63 -4.34 -15.02 9.26
CA GLY A 63 -4.58 -16.46 9.18
C GLY A 63 -4.26 -17.19 10.48
N ARG A 64 -3.16 -16.81 11.16
CA ARG A 64 -2.78 -17.35 12.47
C ARG A 64 -3.81 -16.97 13.54
N ALA A 65 -4.19 -15.69 13.62
CA ALA A 65 -5.20 -15.22 14.56
C ALA A 65 -6.54 -15.94 14.34
N TYR A 66 -6.94 -16.16 13.09
CA TYR A 66 -8.14 -16.93 12.77
C TYR A 66 -8.04 -18.39 13.22
N TYR A 67 -6.92 -19.06 12.93
CA TYR A 67 -6.70 -20.43 13.37
C TYR A 67 -6.74 -20.56 14.89
N GLU A 68 -6.09 -19.65 15.63
CA GLU A 68 -6.08 -19.64 17.10
C GLU A 68 -7.47 -19.38 17.67
N SER A 69 -8.22 -18.47 17.06
CA SER A 69 -9.60 -18.20 17.47
C SER A 69 -10.50 -19.41 17.31
N VAL A 70 -10.41 -20.11 16.18
CA VAL A 70 -11.22 -21.32 15.92
C VAL A 70 -10.77 -22.51 16.76
N SER A 71 -9.46 -22.69 16.96
CA SER A 71 -8.91 -23.88 17.63
C SER A 71 -8.88 -23.78 19.15
N LYS A 72 -8.68 -22.58 19.70
CA LYS A 72 -8.49 -22.34 21.15
C LYS A 72 -9.59 -21.45 21.75
N GLY A 73 -10.45 -20.85 20.93
CA GLY A 73 -11.45 -19.88 21.39
C GLY A 73 -10.85 -18.52 21.78
N GLU A 74 -9.61 -18.24 21.37
CA GLU A 74 -8.93 -16.97 21.67
C GLU A 74 -9.54 -15.82 20.83
N PRO A 75 -9.65 -14.61 21.37
CA PRO A 75 -10.09 -13.45 20.59
C PRO A 75 -9.04 -13.08 19.54
N MET A 76 -9.48 -12.70 18.34
CA MET A 76 -8.57 -12.20 17.29
C MET A 76 -8.19 -10.75 17.57
N GLU A 77 -7.14 -10.57 18.37
CA GLU A 77 -6.57 -9.25 18.64
C GLU A 77 -6.01 -8.61 17.35
N ASP A 78 -6.06 -7.28 17.29
CA ASP A 78 -5.60 -6.47 16.15
C ASP A 78 -6.22 -6.79 14.78
N MET A 79 -7.35 -7.51 14.72
CA MET A 79 -7.96 -7.89 13.44
C MET A 79 -8.28 -6.67 12.56
N LYS A 80 -8.85 -5.62 13.17
CA LYS A 80 -9.22 -4.40 12.45
C LYS A 80 -8.00 -3.73 11.83
N ASP A 81 -6.95 -3.54 12.63
CA ASP A 81 -5.71 -2.89 12.19
C ASP A 81 -4.98 -3.73 11.14
N THR A 82 -4.98 -5.06 11.29
CA THR A 82 -4.41 -6.00 10.31
C THR A 82 -5.16 -5.91 8.98
N MET A 83 -6.50 -5.83 8.99
CA MET A 83 -7.30 -5.67 7.78
C MET A 83 -7.12 -4.29 7.13
N GLU A 84 -6.99 -3.22 7.92
CA GLU A 84 -6.68 -1.88 7.39
C GLU A 84 -5.29 -1.86 6.74
N MET A 85 -4.29 -2.51 7.36
CA MET A 85 -2.95 -2.66 6.78
C MET A 85 -2.98 -3.44 5.47
N ILE A 86 -3.70 -4.57 5.41
CA ILE A 86 -3.88 -5.34 4.17
C ILE A 86 -4.43 -4.45 3.06
N ARG A 87 -5.56 -3.77 3.30
CA ARG A 87 -6.21 -2.91 2.31
C ARG A 87 -5.29 -1.79 1.81
N SER A 88 -4.58 -1.13 2.72
CA SER A 88 -3.64 -0.06 2.38
C SER A 88 -2.49 -0.56 1.51
N LYS A 89 -1.92 -1.72 1.87
CA LYS A 89 -0.78 -2.31 1.15
C LYS A 89 -1.19 -2.85 -0.22
N GLU A 90 -2.37 -3.46 -0.36
CA GLU A 90 -2.92 -3.90 -1.65
C GLU A 90 -3.06 -2.72 -2.62
N LEU A 91 -3.65 -1.61 -2.15
CA LEU A 91 -3.83 -0.42 -2.96
C LEU A 91 -2.49 0.18 -3.39
N LEU A 92 -1.52 0.27 -2.46
CA LEU A 92 -0.20 0.81 -2.76
C LEU A 92 0.54 -0.05 -3.79
N VAL A 93 0.51 -1.38 -3.66
CA VAL A 93 1.09 -2.29 -4.65
C VAL A 93 0.42 -2.10 -6.02
N LYS A 94 -0.90 -1.96 -6.07
CA LYS A 94 -1.63 -1.71 -7.32
C LYS A 94 -1.18 -0.41 -8.00
N LEU A 95 -1.14 0.71 -7.25
CA LEU A 95 -0.74 2.01 -7.79
C LEU A 95 0.71 2.03 -8.26
N LEU A 96 1.62 1.37 -7.53
CA LEU A 96 3.02 1.26 -7.92
C LEU A 96 3.18 0.43 -9.21
N ASN A 97 2.41 -0.64 -9.39
CA ASN A 97 2.39 -1.39 -10.65
C ASN A 97 1.85 -0.54 -11.81
N GLU A 98 0.74 0.18 -11.62
CA GLU A 98 0.20 1.09 -12.64
C GLU A 98 1.21 2.19 -13.02
N LYS A 99 1.94 2.74 -12.04
CA LYS A 99 3.00 3.71 -12.30
C LYS A 99 4.15 3.07 -13.10
N LEU A 100 4.57 1.87 -12.74
CA LEU A 100 5.62 1.14 -13.44
C LEU A 100 5.24 0.89 -14.92
N ASP A 101 4.01 0.43 -15.16
CA ASP A 101 3.47 0.19 -16.50
C ASP A 101 3.45 1.46 -17.36
N ASN A 102 3.13 2.62 -16.76
CA ASN A 102 3.14 3.90 -17.45
C ASN A 102 4.56 4.38 -17.80
N LEU A 103 5.59 3.97 -17.05
CA LEU A 103 7.00 4.26 -17.35
C LEU A 103 7.60 3.31 -18.40
N ASP A 104 6.94 2.18 -18.66
CA ASP A 104 7.33 1.20 -19.69
C ASP A 104 6.68 1.47 -21.06
N ARG A 105 5.74 2.43 -21.16
CA ARG A 105 5.08 2.89 -22.40
C ARG A 105 5.81 4.07 -23.05
#